data_AF-A0A381JB07-F1
#
_entry.id   AF-A0A381JB07-F1
#
_cell.length_a   1.000
_cell.length_b   1.000
_cell.length_c   1.000
_cell.angle_alpha   90.00
_cell.angle_beta   90.00
_cell.angle_gamma   90.00
#
_symmetry.space_group_name_H-M   'P 1'
#
loop_
_entity.id
_entity.type
_entity.pdbx_description
1 polymer ?
#
loop_
_entity_poly.entity_id
_entity_poly.type
_entity_poly.pdbx_seq_one_letter_code
_entity_poly.pdbx_strand_id
1 'polypeptide(L)'
;MKKEFMKKVITLIIIIGCILLILGLLSLFDLVNMEAMPPILLAAGLFNISNAYYVYGKNKKSATFLTLSGLLSIFVSIFITLF
;
A
#
# COMPACT_ATOMS: atom_id res chain seq x y z
N MET A 1 24.81 3.90 -9.87
CA MET A 1 24.20 4.73 -8.79
C MET A 1 22.67 4.87 -8.88
N LYS A 2 22.07 5.48 -9.92
CA LYS A 2 20.61 5.72 -9.96
C LYS A 2 19.73 4.46 -9.81
N LYS A 3 20.07 3.34 -10.45
CA LYS A 3 19.26 2.10 -10.39
C LYS A 3 19.23 1.46 -9.00
N GLU A 4 20.34 1.48 -8.26
CA GLU A 4 20.37 0.91 -6.91
C GLU A 4 19.65 1.79 -5.89
N PHE A 5 19.78 3.11 -6.04
CA PHE A 5 19.02 4.06 -5.22
C PHE A 5 17.51 3.86 -5.41
N MET A 6 17.04 3.77 -6.66
CA MET A 6 15.63 3.49 -6.97
C MET A 6 15.14 2.16 -6.37
N LYS A 7 15.97 1.10 -6.41
CA LYS A 7 15.63 -0.17 -5.75
C LYS A 7 15.46 0.00 -4.25
N LYS A 8 16.38 0.69 -3.57
CA LYS A 8 16.30 0.95 -2.12
C LYS A 8 15.04 1.73 -1.75
N VAL A 9 14.68 2.75 -2.55
CA VAL A 9 13.45 3.52 -2.35
C VAL A 9 12.20 2.65 -2.52
N ILE A 10 12.15 1.81 -3.56
CA ILE A 10 11.02 0.88 -3.75
C ILE A 10 10.92 -0.11 -2.59
N THR A 11 12.04 -0.66 -2.13
CA THR A 11 12.08 -1.55 -0.97
C THR A 11 11.55 -0.84 0.29
N LEU A 12 11.95 0.41 0.52
CA LEU A 12 11.45 1.21 1.63
C LEU A 12 9.92 1.41 1.56
N ILE A 13 9.39 1.73 0.37
CA ILE A 13 7.95 1.89 0.15
C ILE A 13 7.19 0.58 0.42
N ILE A 14 7.74 -0.56 0.00
CA ILE A 14 7.13 -1.88 0.26
C ILE A 14 7.09 -2.17 1.76
N ILE A 15 8.19 -1.90 2.48
CA ILE A 15 8.26 -2.08 3.93
C ILE A 15 7.21 -1.21 4.64
N ILE A 16 7.10 0.07 4.27
CA ILE A 16 6.10 0.99 4.81
C ILE A 16 4.68 0.48 4.52
N GLY A 17 4.42 0.00 3.31
CA GLY A 17 3.14 -0.61 2.94
C GLY A 17 2.79 -1.83 3.78
N CYS A 18 3.74 -2.73 4.04
CA CYS A 18 3.54 -3.90 4.91
C CYS A 18 3.26 -3.50 6.36
N ILE A 19 3.97 -2.48 6.89
CA ILE A 19 3.74 -1.96 8.25
C ILE A 19 2.33 -1.38 8.36
N LEU A 20 1.89 -0.60 7.37
CA LEU A 20 0.53 -0.05 7.33
C LEU A 20 -0.53 -1.15 7.24
N LEU A 21 -0.26 -2.24 6.50
CA LEU A 21 -1.16 -3.40 6.46
C LEU A 21 -1.33 -4.07 7.83
N ILE A 22 -0.22 -4.29 8.55
CA ILE A 22 -0.24 -4.90 9.89
C ILE A 22 -0.96 -3.97 10.87
N LEU A 23 -0.62 -2.69 10.85
CA LEU A 23 -1.28 -1.69 11.68
C LEU A 23 -2.80 -1.67 11.41
N GLY A 24 -3.21 -1.74 10.14
CA GLY A 24 -4.63 -1.80 9.76
C GLY A 24 -5.31 -3.04 10.31
N LEU A 25 -4.64 -4.19 10.26
CA LEU A 25 -5.13 -5.42 10.86
C LEU A 25 -5.27 -5.30 12.39
N LEU A 26 -4.31 -4.68 13.07
CA LEU A 26 -4.35 -4.46 14.52
C LEU A 26 -5.49 -3.53 14.94
N SER A 27 -5.85 -2.56 14.10
CA SER A 27 -6.99 -1.67 14.37
C SER A 27 -8.34 -2.37 14.34
N LEU A 28 -8.49 -3.43 13.54
CA LEU A 28 -9.70 -4.26 13.54
C LEU A 28 -9.93 -4.94 14.90
N PHE A 29 -8.88 -5.06 15.72
CA PHE A 29 -8.93 -5.59 17.07
C PHE A 29 -8.89 -4.50 18.15
N ASP A 30 -9.09 -3.23 17.77
CA ASP A 30 -9.05 -2.06 18.66
C ASP A 30 -7.70 -1.88 19.41
N LEU A 31 -6.63 -2.53 18.93
CA LEU A 31 -5.30 -2.48 19.55
C LEU A 31 -4.57 -1.16 19.24
N VAL A 32 -5.01 -0.42 18.22
CA VAL A 32 -4.40 0.84 17.76
C VAL A 32 -5.53 1.79 17.34
N ASN A 33 -5.55 3.01 17.89
CA ASN A 33 -6.50 4.05 17.48
C ASN A 33 -6.13 4.62 16.10
N MET A 34 -7.09 4.64 15.19
CA MET A 34 -6.85 4.70 13.74
C MET A 34 -7.63 5.78 12.99
N GLU A 35 -8.07 6.84 13.66
CA GLU A 35 -8.82 7.95 13.02
C GLU A 35 -8.13 8.50 11.75
N ALA A 36 -6.80 8.53 11.71
CA ALA A 36 -6.03 9.02 10.56
C ALA A 36 -5.68 7.93 9.52
N MET A 37 -5.97 6.66 9.78
CA MET A 37 -5.50 5.54 8.96
C MET A 37 -6.28 5.33 7.66
N PRO A 38 -7.62 5.47 7.61
CA PRO A 38 -8.36 5.34 6.36
C PRO A 38 -7.83 6.24 5.23
N PRO A 39 -7.61 7.55 5.41
CA PRO A 39 -7.08 8.38 4.33
C PRO A 39 -5.65 8.01 3.94
N ILE A 40 -4.82 7.53 4.87
CA ILE A 40 -3.45 7.05 4.58
C ILE A 40 -3.49 5.79 3.71
N LEU A 41 -4.33 4.82 4.05
CA LEU A 41 -4.50 3.58 3.30
C LEU A 41 -5.11 3.84 1.91
N LEU A 42 -6.04 4.79 1.80
CA LEU A 42 -6.61 5.21 0.53
C LEU A 42 -5.53 5.81 -0.39
N ALA A 43 -4.72 6.74 0.14
CA ALA A 43 -3.63 7.38 -0.59
C ALA A 43 -2.55 6.37 -1.01
N ALA A 44 -2.15 5.47 -0.10
CA ALA A 44 -1.20 4.40 -0.39
C ALA A 44 -1.74 3.44 -1.47
N GLY A 45 -3.05 3.14 -1.41
CA GLY A 45 -3.72 2.30 -2.38
C GLY A 45 -3.71 2.89 -3.79
N LEU A 46 -4.12 4.16 -3.91
CA LEU A 46 -4.09 4.91 -5.18
C LEU A 46 -2.68 5.05 -5.74
N PHE A 47 -1.69 5.30 -4.87
CA PHE A 47 -0.28 5.36 -5.27
C PHE A 47 0.22 4.03 -5.83
N ASN A 48 -0.08 2.91 -5.17
CA ASN A 48 0.33 1.58 -5.63
C ASN A 48 -0.30 1.20 -6.97
N ILE A 49 -1.59 1.49 -7.18
CA ILE A 49 -2.26 1.28 -8.48
C ILE A 49 -1.61 2.15 -9.57
N SER A 50 -1.34 3.41 -9.27
CA SER A 50 -0.65 4.31 -10.20
C SER A 50 0.74 3.79 -10.55
N ASN A 51 1.49 3.32 -9.57
CA ASN A 51 2.83 2.77 -9.76
C ASN A 51 2.81 1.44 -10.55
N ALA A 52 1.76 0.64 -10.38
CA ALA A 52 1.54 -0.57 -11.19
C ALA A 52 1.45 -0.24 -12.68
N TYR A 53 0.76 0.85 -13.05
CA TYR A 53 0.66 1.30 -14.45
C TYR A 53 2.04 1.61 -15.05
N TYR A 54 2.89 2.34 -14.30
CA TYR A 54 4.25 2.65 -14.74
C TYR A 54 5.18 1.43 -14.86
N VAL A 55 4.94 0.39 -14.05
CA VAL A 55 5.77 -0.82 -14.01
C VAL A 55 5.26 -1.92 -14.96
N TYR A 56 4.01 -1.84 -15.42
CA TYR A 56 3.37 -2.88 -16.24
C TYR A 56 4.17 -3.29 -17.48
N GLY A 57 4.68 -2.32 -18.24
CA GLY A 57 5.48 -2.57 -19.44
C GLY A 57 6.87 -3.15 -19.16
N LYS A 58 7.36 -3.08 -17.91
CA LYS A 58 8.70 -3.53 -17.51
C LYS A 58 8.67 -4.87 -16.78
N ASN A 59 7.68 -5.06 -15.90
CA ASN A 59 7.55 -6.27 -15.09
C ASN A 59 6.08 -6.51 -14.71
N LYS A 60 5.43 -7.37 -15.49
CA LYS A 60 4.00 -7.71 -15.31
C LYS A 60 3.69 -8.27 -13.92
N LYS A 61 4.54 -9.16 -13.38
CA LYS A 61 4.34 -9.74 -12.04
C LYS A 61 4.36 -8.68 -10.95
N SER A 62 5.32 -7.75 -11.03
CA SER A 62 5.42 -6.64 -10.08
C SER A 62 4.24 -5.68 -10.21
N ALA A 63 3.75 -5.42 -11.42
CA ALA A 63 2.57 -4.59 -11.63
C ALA A 63 1.32 -5.24 -11.05
N THR A 64 1.09 -6.54 -11.29
CA THR A 64 -0.03 -7.27 -10.69
C THR A 64 0.01 -7.22 -9.17
N PHE A 65 1.18 -7.42 -8.56
CA PHE A 65 1.33 -7.30 -7.11
C PHE A 65 0.97 -5.89 -6.59
N LEU A 66 1.45 -4.84 -7.24
CA LEU A 66 1.15 -3.46 -6.87
C LEU A 66 -0.34 -3.11 -7.04
N THR A 67 -0.99 -3.61 -8.10
CA THR A 67 -2.43 -3.43 -8.28
C THR A 67 -3.21 -4.13 -7.15
N LEU A 68 -2.87 -5.38 -6.83
CA LEU A 68 -3.55 -6.13 -5.78
C LEU A 68 -3.32 -5.52 -4.39
N SER A 69 -2.09 -5.07 -4.08
CA SER A 69 -1.80 -4.40 -2.81
C SER A 69 -2.52 -3.06 -2.71
N GLY A 70 -2.66 -2.34 -3.82
CA GLY A 70 -3.38 -1.08 -3.88
C GLY A 70 -4.88 -1.25 -3.66
N LEU A 71 -5.50 -2.23 -4.32
CA LEU A 71 -6.91 -2.58 -4.13
C LEU A 71 -7.21 -3.03 -2.70
N LEU A 72 -6.33 -3.86 -2.11
CA LEU A 72 -6.46 -4.29 -0.72
C LEU A 72 -6.42 -3.10 0.26
N SER A 73 -5.51 -2.16 0.04
CA SER A 73 -5.40 -0.97 0.90
C SER A 73 -6.66 -0.08 0.82
N ILE A 74 -7.23 0.08 -0.39
CA ILE A 74 -8.49 0.81 -0.59
C ILE A 74 -9.65 0.07 0.09
N PHE A 75 -9.73 -1.25 -0.06
CA PHE A 75 -10.76 -2.06 0.59
C PHE A 75 -10.70 -1.92 2.11
N VAL A 76 -9.52 -2.06 2.72
CA VAL A 76 -9.34 -1.91 4.17
C VAL A 76 -9.67 -0.49 4.63
N SER A 77 -9.28 0.53 3.86
CA SER A 77 -9.64 1.93 4.13
C SER A 77 -11.16 2.14 4.19
N ILE A 78 -11.88 1.65 3.18
CA ILE A 78 -13.35 1.76 3.11
C ILE A 78 -13.99 0.95 4.24
N PHE A 79 -13.49 -0.25 4.51
CA PHE A 79 -14.00 -1.11 5.57
C PHE A 79 -13.91 -0.44 6.95
N ILE A 80 -12.74 0.08 7.33
CA ILE A 80 -12.52 0.80 8.60
C ILE A 80 -13.39 2.08 8.67
N THR A 81 -13.67 2.73 7.54
CA THR A 81 -14.51 3.93 7.53
C THR A 81 -16.00 3.61 7.75
N LEU A 82 -16.45 2.40 7.38
CA LEU A 82 -17.86 2.01 7.38
C LEU A 82 -18.28 1.19 8.62
N PHE A 83 -17.36 0.53 9.29
CA PHE A 83 -17.59 -0.38 10.42
C PHE A 83 -16.72 0.02 11.60
#